data_AF-A0A4W3GCI3-F1
#
_entry.id   AF-A0A4W3GCI3-F1
#
_cell.length_a   1.000
_cell.length_b   1.000
_cell.length_c   1.000
_cell.angle_alpha   90.00
_cell.angle_beta   90.00
_cell.angle_gamma   90.00
#
_symmetry.space_group_name_H-M   'P 1'
#
loop_
_entity.id
_entity.type
_entity.pdbx_description
1 polymer ?
#
loop_
_entity_poly.entity_id
_entity_poly.type
_entity_poly.pdbx_seq_one_letter_code
_entity_poly.pdbx_strand_id
1 'polypeptide(L)' 'MIISIILGFLAGIVALLGLQCVKVGSSDPLVKGKIALAGALCAMVPVSWYAFKITMQFYDLFYPGTK' A
#
# COMPACT_ATOMS: atom_id res chain seq x y z
N MET A 1 7.52 10.37 0.28
CA MET A 1 6.50 10.55 -0.75
C MET A 1 6.70 9.61 -1.92
N ILE A 2 7.80 9.71 -2.68
CA ILE A 2 8.04 8.91 -3.90
C ILE A 2 7.94 7.39 -3.65
N ILE A 3 8.59 6.88 -2.60
CA ILE A 3 8.58 5.44 -2.29
C ILE A 3 7.17 4.94 -1.92
N SER A 4 6.39 5.74 -1.17
CA SER A 4 5.01 5.40 -0.82
C SER A 4 4.09 5.35 -2.04
N ILE A 5 4.31 6.23 -3.02
CA ILE A 5 3.55 6.25 -4.28
C ILE A 5 3.89 5.00 -5.11
N ILE A 6 5.17 4.64 -5.23
CA ILE A 6 5.60 3.47 -5.99
C ILE A 6 5.09 2.17 -5.36
N LEU A 7 5.18 2.03 -4.03
CA LEU A 7 4.62 0.88 -3.31
C LEU A 7 3.10 0.83 -3.43
N GLY A 8 2.40 1.96 -3.32
CA GLY A 8 0.95 2.03 -3.48
C GLY A 8 0.50 1.60 -4.88
N PHE A 9 1.23 2.01 -5.92
CA PHE A 9 0.96 1.60 -7.29
C PHE A 9 1.17 0.09 -7.50
N LEU A 10 2.28 -0.46 -7.01
CA LEU A 10 2.55 -1.90 -7.07
C LEU A 10 1.54 -2.73 -6.27
N ALA A 11 1.16 -2.27 -5.08
CA ALA A 11 0.15 -2.94 -4.26
C ALA A 11 -1.24 -2.92 -4.91
N GLY A 12 -1.60 -1.81 -5.59
CA GLY A 12 -2.82 -1.72 -6.38
C GLY A 12 -2.84 -2.74 -7.54
N ILE A 13 -1.72 -2.90 -8.26
CA ILE A 13 -1.58 -3.90 -9.32
C ILE A 13 -1.74 -5.31 -8.74
N VAL A 14 -1.07 -5.63 -7.63
CA VAL A 14 -1.17 -6.95 -6.97
C VAL A 14 -2.59 -7.23 -6.46
N ALA A 15 -3.28 -6.22 -5.91
CA ALA A 15 -4.66 -6.36 -5.45
C ALA A 15 -5.62 -6.62 -6.61
N LEU A 16 -5.46 -5.93 -7.74
CA LEU A 16 -6.24 -6.18 -8.95
C LEU A 16 -6.05 -7.63 -9.46
N LEU A 17 -4.81 -8.14 -9.43
CA LEU A 17 -4.50 -9.53 -9.82
C LEU A 17 -5.09 -10.59 -8.87
N GLY A 18 -5.38 -10.22 -7.62
CA GLY A 18 -6.00 -11.10 -6.61
C GLY A 18 -7.52 -11.20 -6.70
N LEU A 19 -8.20 -10.35 -7.47
CA LEU A 19 -9.66 -10.38 -7.59
C LEU A 19 -10.13 -11.60 -8.41
N GLN A 20 -11.21 -12.24 -7.95
CA GLN A 20 -11.83 -13.39 -8.63
C GLN A 20 -12.23 -13.06 -10.09
N CYS A 21 -12.49 -11.79 -10.39
CA CYS A 21 -12.87 -11.29 -11.72
C CYS A 21 -11.69 -11.18 -12.71
N VAL A 22 -10.43 -11.25 -12.25
CA VAL A 22 -9.24 -11.09 -13.11
C VAL A 22 -8.73 -12.45 -13.56
N LYS A 23 -8.82 -12.72 -14.86
CA LYS A 23 -8.46 -13.99 -15.50
C LYS A 23 -6.96 -14.03 -15.85
N VAL A 24 -6.11 -13.91 -14.84
CA VAL A 24 -4.65 -14.09 -14.91
C VAL A 24 -4.27 -15.23 -13.96
N GLY A 25 -3.63 -16.29 -14.47
CA GLY A 25 -3.18 -17.46 -13.71
C GLY A 25 -4.28 -18.43 -13.20
N SER A 26 -3.86 -19.53 -12.57
CA SER A 26 -4.70 -20.66 -12.11
C SER A 26 -5.98 -20.21 -11.39
N SER A 27 -7.07 -20.93 -11.67
CA SER A 27 -8.44 -20.66 -11.21
C SER A 27 -8.68 -20.98 -9.74
N ASP A 28 -7.64 -21.35 -8.97
CA ASP A 28 -7.79 -21.75 -7.57
C ASP A 28 -8.19 -20.55 -6.70
N PRO A 29 -9.40 -20.55 -6.10
CA PRO A 29 -9.91 -19.41 -5.33
C PRO A 29 -9.07 -19.13 -4.08
N LEU A 30 -8.41 -20.16 -3.54
CA LEU A 30 -7.52 -20.04 -2.38
C LEU A 30 -6.22 -19.27 -2.72
N VAL A 31 -5.68 -19.48 -3.92
CA VAL A 31 -4.47 -18.78 -4.38
C VAL A 31 -4.78 -17.32 -4.67
N LYS A 32 -5.90 -17.03 -5.36
CA LYS A 32 -6.38 -15.65 -5.58
C LYS A 32 -6.65 -14.91 -4.26
N GLY A 33 -7.27 -15.58 -3.28
CA GLY A 33 -7.50 -15.01 -1.95
C GLY A 33 -6.20 -14.61 -1.22
N LYS A 34 -5.17 -15.46 -1.26
CA LYS A 34 -3.84 -15.14 -0.69
C LYS A 34 -3.17 -13.96 -1.36
N ILE A 35 -3.31 -13.83 -2.69
CA ILE A 35 -2.72 -12.72 -3.45
C ILE A 35 -3.44 -11.40 -3.11
N ALA A 36 -4.78 -11.43 -2.98
CA ALA A 36 -5.56 -10.26 -2.57
C ALA A 36 -5.18 -9.80 -1.15
N LEU A 37 -5.05 -10.73 -0.21
CA LEU A 37 -4.61 -10.42 1.16
C LEU A 37 -3.18 -9.89 1.20
N ALA A 38 -2.27 -10.48 0.42
CA ALA A 38 -0.89 -10.00 0.31
C ALA A 38 -0.83 -8.58 -0.28
N GLY A 39 -1.63 -8.28 -1.31
CA GLY A 39 -1.76 -6.94 -1.89
C GLY A 39 -2.30 -5.92 -0.88
N ALA A 40 -3.32 -6.29 -0.10
CA ALA A 40 -3.90 -5.43 0.94
C ALA A 40 -2.90 -5.12 2.08
N LEU A 41 -2.16 -6.13 2.55
CA LEU A 41 -1.12 -5.94 3.57
C LEU A 41 0.03 -5.07 3.04
N CYS A 42 0.45 -5.30 1.79
CA CYS A 42 1.48 -4.51 1.14
C CYS A 42 1.06 -3.04 0.91
N ALA A 43 -0.23 -2.79 0.70
CA ALA A 43 -0.77 -1.43 0.58
C ALA A 43 -0.84 -0.68 1.92
N MET A 44 -1.05 -1.38 3.04
CA MET A 44 -1.17 -0.72 4.36
C MET A 44 0.16 -0.20 4.91
N VAL A 45 1.26 -0.94 4.71
CA VAL A 45 2.60 -0.56 5.19
C VAL A 45 3.02 0.87 4.74
N PRO A 46 2.97 1.24 3.44
CA PRO A 46 3.37 2.57 2.99
C PRO A 46 2.42 3.68 3.45
N VAL A 47 1.12 3.39 3.64
CA VAL A 47 0.13 4.34 4.18
C VAL A 47 0.42 4.64 5.65
N SER A 48 0.64 3.60 6.46
CA SER A 48 0.99 3.76 7.88
C SER A 48 2.30 4.53 8.05
N TRP A 49 3.31 4.24 7.23
CA TRP A 49 4.59 4.95 7.28
C TRP A 49 4.47 6.43 6.88
N TYR A 50 3.63 6.73 5.87
CA TYR A 50 3.38 8.11 5.47
C TYR A 50 2.64 8.89 6.56
N ALA A 51 1.57 8.30 7.12
CA ALA A 51 0.83 8.91 8.23
C ALA A 51 1.75 9.21 9.42
N PHE A 52 2.60 8.24 9.79
CA PHE A 52 3.58 8.41 10.88
C PHE A 52 4.52 9.59 10.66
N LYS A 53 5.07 9.73 9.44
CA LYS A 53 5.92 10.88 9.09
C LYS A 53 5.19 12.22 9.22
N ILE A 54 3.93 12.30 8.79
CA ILE A 54 3.14 13.53 8.91
C ILE A 54 2.90 13.86 10.39
N THR A 55 2.51 12.88 11.22
CA THR A 55 2.35 13.11 12.67
C THR A 55 3.65 13.53 13.34
N MET A 56 4.77 12.89 13.03
CA MET A 56 6.08 13.28 13.58
C MET A 56 6.43 14.73 13.23
N GLN A 57 6.19 15.11 11.99
CA GLN A 57 6.44 16.47 11.52
C GLN A 57 5.49 17.50 12.16
N PHE A 58 4.31 17.08 12.59
CA PHE A 58 3.34 17.92 13.29
C PHE A 58 3.69 18.13 14.78
N TYR A 59 4.30 17.14 15.42
CA TYR A 59 4.69 17.20 16.83
C TYR A 59 6.15 17.66 17.05
N ASP A 60 6.88 17.98 15.97
CA ASP A 60 8.25 18.47 16.06
C ASP A 60 8.26 19.98 16.38
N LEU A 61 8.71 20.33 17.59
CA LEU A 61 8.82 21.73 18.05
C LEU A 61 9.87 22.55 17.28
N PHE A 62 10.80 21.91 16.57
CA PHE A 62 11.81 22.55 15.74
C PHE A 62 11.40 22.61 14.27
N TYR A 63 10.17 22.22 13.91
CA TYR A 63 9.71 22.31 12.53
C TYR A 63 9.62 23.78 12.08
N PRO A 64 10.48 24.25 11.14
CA PRO A 64 10.67 25.67 10.86
C PRO A 64 9.53 26.31 10.03
N GLY A 65 8.34 25.71 10.04
CA GLY A 65 7.22 26.09 9.20
C GLY A 65 7.43 25.77 7.72
N THR A 66 6.33 25.50 7.02
CA THR A 66 6.31 25.43 5.55
C THR A 66 6.52 26.83 4.98
N LYS A 67 7.55 26.99 4.14
CA LYS A 67 7.66 28.09 3.18
C LYS A 67 6.65 27.87 2.06
#